data_AF-A0A0M4DG77-F1
#
_entry.id   AF-A0A0M4DG77-F1
#
_cell.length_a   1.000
_cell.length_b   1.000
_cell.length_c   1.000
_cell.angle_alpha   90.00
_cell.angle_beta   90.00
_cell.angle_gamma   90.00
#
_symmetry.space_group_name_H-M   'P 1'
#
loop_
_entity.id
_entity.type
_entity.pdbx_description
1 polymer ?
#
loop_
_entity_poly.entity_id
_entity_poly.type
_entity_poly.pdbx_seq_one_letter_code
_entity_poly.pdbx_strand_id
1 'polypeptide(L)'
;MADRPTPAPAAEVRCRTLAAGHNVPWMSSFSTHRRRVHDEGLPAGVRHTNLRSCLVHFSPYGFRATYHHLCLSARIPTPVDRDPASLVRAVEKLHHARRLWVESERAFAARREASKARGFRQVAADESWRAWQRGWQNIAYCPDPRFHPTEPLAVVVERVLRSPAPPAGTRATPACRVCGGGDGTRPWHDARGRIHQLCARCGVVPAVRRT
;
A
#
# COMPACT_ATOMS: atom_id res chain seq x y z
N MET A 1 -28.83 29.90 71.44
CA MET A 1 -29.06 30.33 70.04
C MET A 1 -27.96 29.67 69.22
N ALA A 2 -28.12 28.38 68.92
CA ALA A 2 -28.69 27.88 67.67
C ALA A 2 -27.72 28.06 66.50
N ASP A 3 -26.85 27.07 66.41
CA ASP A 3 -25.88 26.73 65.38
C ASP A 3 -26.59 26.47 64.03
N ARG A 4 -26.07 27.02 62.92
CA ARG A 4 -26.44 26.63 61.54
C ARG A 4 -25.25 26.84 60.60
N PRO A 5 -24.54 25.77 60.22
CA PRO A 5 -23.61 25.79 59.10
C PRO A 5 -24.33 25.72 57.74
N THR A 6 -23.76 26.44 56.77
CA THR A 6 -24.18 26.54 55.36
C THR A 6 -24.03 25.20 54.62
N PRO A 7 -24.98 24.80 53.76
CA PRO A 7 -24.96 23.49 53.10
C PRO A 7 -24.03 23.43 51.88
N ALA A 8 -23.23 22.37 51.81
CA ALA A 8 -22.50 21.93 50.62
C ALA A 8 -23.46 21.28 49.60
N PRO A 9 -23.30 21.50 48.28
CA PRO A 9 -24.05 20.76 47.29
C PRO A 9 -23.40 19.40 46.96
N ALA A 10 -24.16 18.35 47.27
CA ALA A 10 -24.39 17.10 46.56
C ALA A 10 -23.23 16.47 45.75
N ALA A 11 -22.71 15.37 46.32
CA ALA A 11 -22.07 14.30 45.57
C ALA A 11 -23.10 13.62 44.65
N GLU A 12 -22.92 13.76 43.34
CA GLU A 12 -23.61 12.92 42.35
C GLU A 12 -22.75 11.71 42.00
N VAL A 13 -23.28 10.56 42.38
CA VAL A 13 -22.86 9.22 41.99
C VAL A 13 -22.92 9.10 40.45
N ARG A 14 -21.78 8.82 39.81
CA ARG A 14 -21.77 8.26 38.44
C ARG A 14 -21.37 6.80 38.47
N CYS A 15 -22.37 5.98 38.18
CA CYS A 15 -22.26 4.56 37.89
C CYS A 15 -21.56 4.34 36.54
N ARG A 16 -20.63 3.38 36.52
CA ARG A 16 -19.98 2.67 35.39
C ARG A 16 -20.31 3.12 33.96
N THR A 17 -19.24 3.36 33.19
CA THR A 17 -19.15 2.77 31.85
C THR A 17 -17.72 2.29 31.59
N LEU A 18 -17.58 0.97 31.51
CA LEU A 18 -16.47 0.31 30.84
C LEU A 18 -16.55 0.69 29.37
N ALA A 19 -15.57 1.43 28.86
CA ALA A 19 -15.29 1.48 27.44
C ALA A 19 -13.80 1.27 27.28
N ALA A 20 -13.45 0.04 26.90
CA ALA A 20 -12.13 -0.30 26.41
C ALA A 20 -11.74 0.71 25.33
N GLY A 21 -10.85 1.63 25.69
CA GLY A 21 -10.17 2.47 24.74
C GLY A 21 -9.33 1.56 23.87
N HIS A 22 -9.82 1.28 22.66
CA HIS A 22 -9.01 0.82 21.56
C HIS A 22 -7.85 1.80 21.42
N ASN A 23 -6.70 1.43 21.98
CA ASN A 23 -5.45 2.13 21.81
C ASN A 23 -5.09 1.99 20.33
N VAL A 24 -5.50 2.97 19.51
CA VAL A 24 -5.01 3.16 18.15
C VAL A 24 -3.60 3.72 18.33
N PRO A 25 -2.53 2.93 18.16
CA PRO A 25 -1.19 3.45 18.36
C PRO A 25 -0.92 4.40 17.20
N TRP A 26 -0.80 5.69 17.53
CA TRP A 26 -0.04 6.73 16.84
C TRP A 26 0.56 6.31 15.48
N MET A 27 0.14 6.96 14.39
CA MET A 27 0.56 6.73 12.99
C MET A 27 2.08 6.70 12.82
N SER A 28 2.66 5.55 13.13
CA SER A 28 4.08 5.29 12.99
C SER A 28 4.42 5.33 11.49
N SER A 29 5.53 5.96 11.14
CA SER A 29 5.94 6.05 9.75
C SER A 29 6.45 4.69 9.23
N PHE A 30 6.47 4.51 7.90
CA PHE A 30 7.13 3.35 7.27
C PHE A 30 8.54 3.12 7.82
N SER A 31 9.32 4.20 8.02
CA SER A 31 10.69 4.12 8.53
C SER A 31 10.74 3.58 9.96
N THR A 32 9.76 3.94 10.80
CA THR A 32 9.67 3.46 12.18
C THR A 32 9.37 1.95 12.21
N HIS A 33 8.42 1.50 11.40
CA HIS A 33 8.12 0.08 11.27
C HIS A 33 9.31 -0.69 10.69
N ARG A 34 9.99 -0.16 9.66
CA ARG A 34 11.21 -0.77 9.11
C ARG A 34 12.27 -0.95 10.18
N ARG A 35 12.55 0.08 10.99
CA ARG A 35 13.51 -0.02 12.10
C ARG A 35 13.15 -1.16 13.06
N ARG A 36 11.87 -1.33 13.40
CA ARG A 36 11.41 -2.44 14.25
C ARG A 36 11.49 -3.82 13.60
N VAL A 37 11.50 -3.91 12.26
CA VAL A 37 11.80 -5.19 11.57
C VAL A 37 13.27 -5.56 11.71
N HIS A 38 14.16 -4.57 11.73
CA HIS A 38 15.61 -4.77 11.92
C HIS A 38 16.00 -5.04 13.37
N ASP A 39 15.18 -4.66 14.33
CA ASP A 39 15.47 -4.84 15.76
C ASP A 39 15.48 -6.33 16.14
N GLU A 40 16.67 -6.88 16.35
CA GLU A 40 16.89 -8.28 16.73
C GLU A 40 16.49 -8.58 18.17
N GLY A 41 16.33 -7.55 19.02
CA GLY A 41 15.81 -7.70 20.38
C GLY A 41 14.31 -7.98 20.42
N LEU A 42 13.59 -7.83 19.30
CA LEU A 42 12.16 -8.10 19.20
C LEU A 42 11.87 -9.55 18.78
N PRO A 43 10.85 -10.21 19.36
CA PRO A 43 10.38 -11.52 18.89
C PRO A 43 10.00 -11.50 17.40
N ALA A 44 10.22 -12.61 16.68
CA ALA A 44 10.01 -12.63 15.23
C ALA A 44 8.55 -12.33 14.84
N GLY A 45 7.56 -12.73 15.65
CA GLY A 45 6.15 -12.35 15.48
C GLY A 45 5.90 -10.83 15.57
N VAL A 46 6.61 -10.12 16.44
CA VAL A 46 6.53 -8.64 16.54
C VAL A 46 7.19 -7.99 15.32
N ARG A 47 8.35 -8.51 14.89
CA ARG A 47 9.03 -8.06 13.67
C ARG A 47 8.14 -8.29 12.44
N HIS A 48 7.49 -9.44 12.35
CA HIS A 48 6.55 -9.78 11.27
C HIS A 48 5.33 -8.86 11.26
N THR A 49 4.78 -8.51 12.43
CA THR A 49 3.71 -7.51 12.54
C THR A 49 4.16 -6.14 12.01
N ASN A 50 5.39 -5.71 12.31
CA ASN A 50 5.92 -4.45 11.77
C ASN A 50 6.14 -4.52 10.25
N LEU A 51 6.54 -5.65 9.69
CA LEU A 51 6.59 -5.85 8.24
C LEU A 51 5.19 -5.67 7.61
N ARG A 52 4.13 -6.20 8.25
CA ARG A 52 2.75 -6.00 7.80
C ARG A 52 2.34 -4.53 7.86
N SER A 53 2.76 -3.79 8.89
CA SER A 53 2.52 -2.35 8.94
C SER A 53 3.24 -1.59 7.83
N CYS A 54 4.47 -1.97 7.47
CA CYS A 54 5.15 -1.42 6.28
C CYS A 54 4.33 -1.60 5.00
N LEU A 55 3.66 -2.75 4.84
CA LEU A 55 2.81 -3.03 3.69
C LEU A 55 1.53 -2.18 3.65
N VAL A 56 0.98 -1.80 4.81
CA VAL A 56 -0.15 -0.85 4.86
C VAL A 56 0.25 0.50 4.26
N HIS A 57 1.51 0.93 4.45
CA HIS A 57 2.00 2.18 3.87
C HIS A 57 2.32 2.09 2.39
N PHE A 58 2.84 0.96 1.90
CA PHE A 58 3.23 0.80 0.50
C PHE A 58 3.02 -0.65 0.05
N SER A 59 2.05 -0.85 -0.86
CA SER A 59 1.72 -2.15 -1.44
C SER A 59 1.46 -2.02 -2.94
N PRO A 60 2.49 -2.06 -3.81
CA PRO A 60 2.34 -1.79 -5.24
C PRO A 60 1.33 -2.71 -5.94
N TYR A 61 1.19 -3.96 -5.49
CA TYR A 61 0.22 -4.92 -6.04
C TYR A 61 -1.09 -4.99 -5.22
N GLY A 62 -1.24 -4.18 -4.18
CA GLY A 62 -2.18 -4.41 -3.10
C GLY A 62 -1.61 -5.34 -2.03
N PHE A 63 -2.18 -5.29 -0.83
CA PHE A 63 -1.59 -5.90 0.37
C PHE A 63 -1.31 -7.40 0.21
N ARG A 64 -2.31 -8.18 -0.22
CA ARG A 64 -2.21 -9.64 -0.29
C ARG A 64 -1.18 -10.10 -1.32
N ALA A 65 -1.24 -9.55 -2.53
CA ALA A 65 -0.31 -9.89 -3.60
C ALA A 65 1.12 -9.41 -3.30
N THR A 66 1.28 -8.21 -2.72
CA THR A 66 2.61 -7.72 -2.32
C THR A 66 3.21 -8.59 -1.21
N TYR A 67 2.41 -8.96 -0.20
CA TYR A 67 2.85 -9.86 0.86
C TYR A 67 3.25 -11.24 0.32
N HIS A 68 2.42 -11.83 -0.54
CA HIS A 68 2.73 -13.11 -1.19
C HIS A 68 4.03 -13.03 -2.02
N HIS A 69 4.22 -11.96 -2.80
CA HIS A 69 5.46 -11.70 -3.53
C HIS A 69 6.67 -11.66 -2.59
N LEU A 70 6.56 -11.01 -1.43
CA LEU A 70 7.64 -10.97 -0.44
C LEU A 70 7.90 -12.33 0.20
N CYS A 71 6.85 -13.11 0.51
CA CYS A 71 7.02 -14.48 1.01
C CYS A 71 7.87 -15.32 0.06
N LEU A 72 7.58 -15.28 -1.24
CA LEU A 72 8.33 -16.01 -2.26
C LEU A 72 9.74 -15.43 -2.46
N SER A 73 9.85 -14.13 -2.71
CA SER A 73 11.10 -13.50 -3.11
C SER A 73 12.12 -13.34 -1.97
N ALA A 74 11.66 -13.25 -0.72
CA ALA A 74 12.52 -13.20 0.46
C ALA A 74 12.63 -14.54 1.19
N ARG A 75 11.89 -15.56 0.73
CA ARG A 75 11.81 -16.92 1.30
C ARG A 75 11.39 -16.89 2.77
N ILE A 76 10.30 -16.20 3.09
CA ILE A 76 9.77 -16.13 4.46
C ILE A 76 9.17 -17.49 4.82
N PRO A 77 9.69 -18.22 5.82
CA PRO A 77 9.14 -19.51 6.20
C PRO A 77 7.84 -19.38 6.99
N THR A 78 7.11 -20.48 7.08
CA THR A 78 6.01 -20.65 8.04
C THR A 78 6.38 -21.81 8.99
N PRO A 79 6.53 -21.59 10.30
CA PRO A 79 6.47 -20.32 11.03
C PRO A 79 7.68 -19.40 10.77
N VAL A 80 7.51 -18.10 11.03
CA VAL A 80 8.52 -17.04 10.75
C VAL A 80 9.77 -17.14 11.62
N ASP A 81 9.66 -17.74 12.81
CA ASP A 81 10.78 -17.89 13.76
C ASP A 81 11.90 -18.80 13.22
N ARG A 82 11.63 -19.61 12.19
CA ARG A 82 12.66 -20.45 11.53
C ARG A 82 13.72 -19.64 10.80
N ASP A 83 13.38 -18.45 10.31
CA ASP A 83 14.34 -17.53 9.68
C ASP A 83 13.84 -16.08 9.87
N PRO A 84 14.11 -15.47 11.04
CA PRO A 84 13.75 -14.07 11.29
C PRO A 84 14.45 -13.09 10.34
N ALA A 85 15.63 -13.45 9.80
CA ALA A 85 16.36 -12.63 8.83
C ALA A 85 15.63 -12.52 7.49
N SER A 86 14.73 -13.45 7.15
CA SER A 86 13.84 -13.35 5.99
C SER A 86 12.95 -12.10 6.02
N LEU A 87 12.57 -11.62 7.22
CA LEU A 87 11.76 -10.42 7.39
C LEU A 87 12.55 -9.16 7.03
N VAL A 88 13.85 -9.13 7.37
CA VAL A 88 14.77 -8.06 6.98
C VAL A 88 14.96 -8.03 5.47
N ARG A 89 15.19 -9.18 4.83
CA ARG A 89 15.27 -9.28 3.37
C ARG A 89 14.00 -8.78 2.70
N ALA A 90 12.83 -9.13 3.26
CA ALA A 90 11.54 -8.70 2.74
C ALA A 90 11.33 -7.18 2.86
N VAL A 91 11.62 -6.59 4.03
CA VAL A 91 11.42 -5.14 4.23
C VAL A 91 12.38 -4.31 3.40
N GLU A 92 13.61 -4.78 3.15
CA GLU A 92 14.56 -4.07 2.30
C GLU A 92 14.18 -4.11 0.82
N LYS A 93 13.66 -5.25 0.32
CA LYS A 93 13.06 -5.33 -1.03
C LYS A 93 11.91 -4.34 -1.19
N LEU A 94 11.03 -4.27 -0.18
CA LEU A 94 9.92 -3.33 -0.17
C LEU A 94 10.39 -1.87 -0.09
N HIS A 95 11.37 -1.58 0.76
CA HIS A 95 11.93 -0.25 0.95
C HIS A 95 12.62 0.26 -0.32
N HIS A 96 13.38 -0.59 -1.02
CA HIS A 96 14.03 -0.23 -2.27
C HIS A 96 12.99 0.20 -3.33
N ALA A 97 11.93 -0.59 -3.52
CA ALA A 97 10.82 -0.22 -4.40
C ALA A 97 10.11 1.07 -3.94
N ARG A 98 9.90 1.24 -2.64
CA ARG A 98 9.27 2.44 -2.07
C ARG A 98 10.09 3.70 -2.33
N ARG A 99 11.42 3.64 -2.28
CA ARG A 99 12.29 4.80 -2.56
C ARG A 99 12.08 5.32 -3.98
N LEU A 100 11.98 4.43 -4.96
CA LEU A 100 11.69 4.78 -6.35
C LEU A 100 10.33 5.48 -6.48
N TRP A 101 9.32 4.96 -5.79
CA TRP A 101 7.99 5.57 -5.77
C TRP A 101 8.00 6.95 -5.12
N VAL A 102 8.60 7.11 -3.94
CA VAL A 102 8.70 8.41 -3.24
C VAL A 102 9.42 9.45 -4.09
N GLU A 103 10.51 9.07 -4.74
CA GLU A 103 11.25 9.97 -5.63
C GLU A 103 10.39 10.39 -6.82
N SER A 104 9.66 9.45 -7.43
CA SER A 104 8.73 9.79 -8.51
C SER A 104 7.60 10.71 -8.05
N GLU A 105 7.09 10.57 -6.83
CA GLU A 105 6.04 11.43 -6.29
C GLU A 105 6.57 12.84 -6.00
N ARG A 106 7.79 12.97 -5.47
CA ARG A 106 8.45 14.27 -5.28
C ARG A 106 8.66 15.00 -6.60
N ALA A 107 9.19 14.30 -7.60
CA ALA A 107 9.38 14.85 -8.94
C ALA A 107 8.05 15.30 -9.56
N PHE A 108 6.98 14.53 -9.35
CA PHE A 108 5.63 14.90 -9.81
C PHE A 108 5.10 16.14 -9.07
N ALA A 109 5.23 16.21 -7.75
CA ALA A 109 4.81 17.36 -6.95
C ALA A 109 5.51 18.65 -7.42
N ALA A 110 6.83 18.61 -7.62
CA ALA A 110 7.60 19.75 -8.13
C ALA A 110 7.14 20.21 -9.52
N ARG A 111 6.90 19.27 -10.46
CA ARG A 111 6.34 19.61 -11.78
C ARG A 111 4.95 20.22 -11.68
N ARG A 112 4.11 19.71 -10.78
CA ARG A 112 2.76 20.23 -10.56
C ARG A 112 2.76 21.61 -9.94
N GLU A 113 3.67 21.89 -9.01
CA GLU A 113 3.86 23.23 -8.45
C GLU A 113 4.27 24.24 -9.55
N ALA A 114 5.26 23.89 -10.37
CA ALA A 114 5.67 24.71 -11.51
C ALA A 114 4.53 24.92 -12.53
N SER A 115 3.76 23.87 -12.84
CA SER A 115 2.62 23.96 -13.76
C SER A 115 1.51 24.86 -13.22
N LYS A 116 1.20 24.76 -11.92
CA LYS A 116 0.22 25.61 -11.24
C LYS A 116 0.67 27.08 -11.26
N ALA A 117 1.96 27.35 -11.02
CA ALA A 117 2.53 28.70 -11.09
C ALA A 117 2.38 29.32 -12.49
N ARG A 118 2.39 28.50 -13.55
CA ARG A 118 2.15 28.91 -14.95
C ARG A 118 0.67 28.94 -15.36
N GLY A 119 -0.26 28.72 -14.42
CA GLY A 119 -1.71 28.74 -14.69
C GLY A 119 -2.34 27.41 -15.11
N PHE A 120 -1.55 26.35 -15.31
CA PHE A 120 -2.07 25.03 -15.71
C PHE A 120 -2.56 24.21 -14.51
N ARG A 121 -3.86 24.30 -14.22
CA ARG A 121 -4.47 23.62 -13.06
C ARG A 121 -4.89 22.17 -13.33
N GLN A 122 -5.12 21.78 -14.58
CA GLN A 122 -5.43 20.38 -14.95
C GLN A 122 -4.18 19.49 -14.90
N VAL A 123 -4.37 18.20 -14.58
CA VAL A 123 -3.33 17.18 -14.67
C VAL A 123 -3.24 16.69 -16.11
N ALA A 124 -2.03 16.54 -16.64
CA ALA A 124 -1.83 16.09 -18.01
C ALA A 124 -2.34 14.65 -18.23
N ALA A 125 -2.78 14.33 -19.45
CA ALA A 125 -3.44 13.06 -19.75
C ALA A 125 -2.50 11.84 -19.63
N ASP A 126 -1.20 12.03 -19.87
CA ASP A 126 -0.13 11.06 -19.69
C ASP A 126 0.20 10.76 -18.21
N GLU A 127 -0.22 11.64 -17.30
CA GLU A 127 -0.13 11.47 -15.85
C GLU A 127 -1.44 10.95 -15.24
N SER A 128 -2.47 10.72 -16.09
CA SER A 128 -3.80 10.30 -15.65
C SER A 128 -3.77 9.03 -14.81
N TRP A 129 -2.84 8.10 -15.04
CA TRP A 129 -2.68 6.87 -14.26
C TRP A 129 -2.50 7.13 -12.76
N ARG A 130 -1.92 8.27 -12.37
CA ARG A 130 -1.77 8.67 -10.96
C ARG A 130 -3.12 8.96 -10.29
N ALA A 131 -4.12 9.39 -11.06
CA ALA A 131 -5.50 9.52 -10.57
C ALA A 131 -6.18 8.16 -10.31
N TRP A 132 -5.64 7.06 -10.84
CA TRP A 132 -6.12 5.69 -10.60
C TRP A 132 -5.45 5.03 -9.40
N GLN A 133 -4.52 5.73 -8.73
CA GLN A 133 -4.05 5.30 -7.42
C GLN A 133 -5.28 5.28 -6.49
N ARG A 134 -5.80 4.08 -6.23
CA ARG A 134 -6.68 3.85 -5.09
C ARG A 134 -5.79 3.93 -3.85
N GLY A 135 -6.35 4.18 -2.68
CA GLY A 135 -5.56 4.24 -1.44
C GLY A 135 -4.58 3.04 -1.29
N TRP A 136 -3.58 3.19 -0.40
CA TRP A 136 -2.50 2.20 -0.17
C TRP A 136 -1.43 2.16 -1.28
N GLN A 137 -1.41 3.16 -2.18
CA GLN A 137 -0.34 3.37 -3.17
C GLN A 137 -0.17 2.18 -4.13
N ASN A 138 -1.28 1.56 -4.55
CA ASN A 138 -1.29 0.36 -5.39
C ASN A 138 -1.18 0.68 -6.89
N ILE A 139 0.05 0.91 -7.36
CA ILE A 139 0.33 1.30 -8.76
C ILE A 139 0.14 0.18 -9.80
N ALA A 140 0.04 -1.08 -9.38
CA ALA A 140 -0.08 -2.27 -10.24
C ALA A 140 -0.97 -3.34 -9.59
N TYR A 141 -2.21 -2.98 -9.26
CA TYR A 141 -3.12 -3.81 -8.48
C TYR A 141 -3.30 -5.24 -9.03
N CYS A 142 -3.06 -6.24 -8.19
CA CYS A 142 -3.23 -7.67 -8.47
C CYS A 142 -4.25 -8.25 -7.46
N PRO A 143 -5.50 -8.51 -7.87
CA PRO A 143 -6.53 -8.98 -6.96
C PRO A 143 -6.37 -10.48 -6.63
N ASP A 144 -5.79 -11.27 -7.54
CA ASP A 144 -5.32 -12.63 -7.26
C ASP A 144 -3.94 -12.56 -6.57
N PRO A 145 -3.82 -12.93 -5.28
CA PRO A 145 -2.55 -12.84 -4.56
C PRO A 145 -1.50 -13.80 -5.08
N ARG A 146 -1.88 -14.86 -5.80
CA ARG A 146 -0.95 -15.89 -6.31
C ARG A 146 -0.52 -15.63 -7.75
N PHE A 147 -1.16 -14.66 -8.41
CA PHE A 147 -0.87 -14.31 -9.78
C PHE A 147 -0.48 -12.83 -9.88
N HIS A 148 0.82 -12.58 -9.72
CA HIS A 148 1.46 -11.27 -9.78
C HIS A 148 2.82 -11.40 -10.48
N PRO A 149 3.46 -10.30 -10.91
CA PRO A 149 4.81 -10.35 -11.47
C PRO A 149 5.82 -11.04 -10.54
N THR A 150 6.76 -11.78 -11.12
CA THR A 150 7.79 -12.53 -10.37
C THR A 150 9.12 -11.77 -10.33
N GLU A 151 9.33 -10.77 -11.18
CA GLU A 151 10.52 -9.92 -11.15
C GLU A 151 10.61 -9.10 -9.84
N PRO A 152 11.82 -8.67 -9.43
CA PRO A 152 11.98 -7.88 -8.22
C PRO A 152 11.06 -6.66 -8.18
N LEU A 153 10.43 -6.40 -7.02
CA LEU A 153 9.48 -5.29 -6.85
C LEU A 153 9.99 -3.96 -7.42
N ALA A 154 11.26 -3.63 -7.18
CA ALA A 154 11.84 -2.37 -7.64
C ALA A 154 11.89 -2.27 -9.16
N VAL A 155 12.21 -3.36 -9.87
CA VAL A 155 12.20 -3.40 -11.34
C VAL A 155 10.80 -3.14 -11.87
N VAL A 156 9.79 -3.78 -11.26
CA VAL A 156 8.41 -3.60 -11.68
C VAL A 156 7.92 -2.19 -11.38
N VAL A 157 8.18 -1.67 -10.17
CA VAL A 157 7.80 -0.30 -9.79
C VAL A 157 8.46 0.73 -10.71
N GLU A 158 9.76 0.60 -10.98
CA GLU A 158 10.47 1.50 -11.90
C GLU A 158 9.85 1.50 -13.30
N ARG A 159 9.62 0.31 -13.86
CA ARG A 159 8.99 0.13 -15.18
C ARG A 159 7.61 0.79 -15.23
N VAL A 160 6.81 0.58 -14.18
CA VAL A 160 5.46 1.15 -14.06
C VAL A 160 5.48 2.68 -13.95
N LEU A 161 6.48 3.25 -13.25
CA LEU A 161 6.65 4.69 -13.08
C LEU A 161 7.16 5.40 -14.34
N ARG A 162 7.99 4.71 -15.14
CA ARG A 162 8.51 5.22 -16.42
C ARG A 162 7.53 5.07 -17.59
N SER A 163 6.57 4.15 -17.48
CA SER A 163 5.57 3.93 -18.52
C SER A 163 4.58 5.10 -18.55
N PRO A 164 4.38 5.77 -19.71
CA PRO A 164 3.37 6.82 -19.83
C PRO A 164 1.97 6.24 -19.61
N ALA A 165 1.02 7.05 -19.09
CA ALA A 165 -0.38 6.64 -19.16
C ALA A 165 -0.81 6.55 -20.62
N PRO A 166 -1.67 5.59 -20.99
CA PRO A 166 -2.40 5.71 -22.23
C PRO A 166 -3.23 7.01 -22.23
N PRO A 167 -3.33 7.72 -23.38
CA PRO A 167 -4.19 8.89 -23.48
C PRO A 167 -5.63 8.54 -23.08
N ALA A 168 -6.32 9.46 -22.41
CA ALA A 168 -7.72 9.28 -22.06
C ALA A 168 -8.56 8.97 -23.33
N GLY A 169 -9.41 7.94 -23.26
CA GLY A 169 -10.24 7.52 -24.40
C GLY A 169 -9.61 6.53 -25.37
N THR A 170 -8.30 6.22 -25.25
CA THR A 170 -7.65 5.20 -26.09
C THR A 170 -8.15 3.80 -25.69
N ARG A 171 -8.47 2.95 -26.69
CA ARG A 171 -8.63 1.50 -26.45
C ARG A 171 -7.36 0.99 -25.76
N ALA A 172 -7.50 0.11 -24.77
CA ALA A 172 -6.40 -0.38 -23.94
C ALA A 172 -5.14 -0.60 -24.78
N THR A 173 -4.00 -0.10 -24.32
CA THR A 173 -2.71 -0.38 -24.99
C THR A 173 -2.61 -1.89 -25.18
N PRO A 174 -2.24 -2.37 -26.39
CA PRO A 174 -2.18 -3.80 -26.66
C PRO A 174 -1.20 -4.49 -25.71
N ALA A 175 -0.19 -3.77 -25.21
CA ALA A 175 0.75 -4.24 -24.19
C ALA A 175 0.36 -3.83 -22.76
N CYS A 176 0.51 -4.76 -21.82
CA CYS A 176 0.41 -4.51 -20.39
C CYS A 176 1.57 -3.61 -19.91
N ARG A 177 1.26 -2.49 -19.24
CA ARG A 177 2.28 -1.57 -18.67
C ARG A 177 3.25 -2.21 -17.67
N VAL A 178 2.89 -3.38 -17.12
CA VAL A 178 3.69 -4.05 -16.10
C VAL A 178 4.64 -5.07 -16.70
N CYS A 179 4.17 -5.96 -17.58
CA CYS A 179 5.03 -7.00 -18.16
C CYS A 179 5.41 -6.74 -19.62
N GLY A 180 4.85 -5.71 -20.26
CA GLY A 180 5.00 -5.45 -21.70
C GLY A 180 4.27 -6.47 -22.60
N GLY A 181 3.63 -7.49 -22.02
CA GLY A 181 2.98 -8.57 -22.76
C GLY A 181 1.69 -8.14 -23.46
N GLY A 182 1.47 -8.69 -24.66
CA GLY A 182 0.29 -8.47 -25.50
C GLY A 182 -0.78 -9.57 -25.38
N ASP A 183 -0.65 -10.44 -24.37
CA ASP A 183 -1.41 -11.69 -24.23
C ASP A 183 -2.91 -11.49 -23.89
N GLY A 184 -3.40 -10.25 -23.95
CA GLY A 184 -4.76 -9.89 -23.61
C GLY A 184 -5.07 -9.98 -22.10
N THR A 185 -6.36 -10.14 -21.79
CA THR A 185 -6.87 -10.25 -20.42
C THR A 185 -7.62 -11.54 -20.20
N ARG A 186 -7.54 -12.08 -18.97
CA ARG A 186 -8.35 -13.20 -18.50
C ARG A 186 -9.30 -12.74 -17.38
N PRO A 187 -10.55 -13.23 -17.33
CA PRO A 187 -11.46 -12.93 -16.23
C PRO A 187 -10.98 -13.61 -14.94
N TRP A 188 -11.19 -12.94 -13.81
CA TRP A 188 -10.98 -13.49 -12.47
C TRP A 188 -12.09 -13.02 -11.53
N HIS A 189 -12.60 -13.91 -10.70
CA HIS A 189 -13.69 -13.63 -9.79
C HIS A 189 -13.16 -13.43 -8.37
N ASP A 190 -13.52 -12.32 -7.74
CA ASP A 190 -13.26 -12.13 -6.31
C ASP A 190 -14.24 -12.93 -5.44
N ALA A 191 -13.97 -13.02 -4.14
CA ALA A 191 -14.84 -13.72 -3.19
C ALA A 191 -16.26 -13.12 -3.06
N ARG A 192 -16.49 -11.92 -3.62
CA ARG A 192 -17.78 -11.23 -3.66
C ARG A 192 -18.46 -11.34 -5.03
N GLY A 193 -17.91 -12.17 -5.94
CA GLY A 193 -18.45 -12.39 -7.28
C GLY A 193 -18.10 -11.29 -8.30
N ARG A 194 -17.27 -10.30 -7.96
CA ARG A 194 -16.87 -9.25 -8.90
C ARG A 194 -15.89 -9.80 -9.93
N ILE A 195 -16.08 -9.42 -11.18
CA ILE A 195 -15.23 -9.83 -12.29
C ILE A 195 -14.14 -8.77 -12.53
N HIS A 196 -12.89 -9.21 -12.45
CA HIS A 196 -11.72 -8.42 -12.80
C HIS A 196 -11.13 -8.94 -14.11
N GLN A 197 -10.75 -8.03 -15.00
CA GLN A 197 -9.96 -8.36 -16.18
C GLN A 197 -8.48 -8.23 -15.84
N LEU A 198 -7.77 -9.36 -15.76
CA LEU A 198 -6.35 -9.41 -15.39
C LEU A 198 -5.50 -9.60 -16.62
N CYS A 199 -4.33 -8.96 -16.69
CA CYS A 199 -3.33 -9.30 -17.72
C CYS A 199 -3.07 -10.82 -17.68
N ALA A 200 -3.23 -11.50 -18.82
CA ALA A 200 -3.11 -12.95 -18.91
C ALA A 200 -1.68 -13.46 -18.59
N ARG A 201 -0.67 -12.58 -18.65
CA ARG A 201 0.73 -12.91 -18.36
C ARG A 201 1.16 -12.62 -16.92
N CYS A 202 0.77 -11.49 -16.34
CA CYS A 202 1.32 -11.06 -15.04
C CYS A 202 0.27 -10.77 -13.96
N GLY A 203 -1.03 -10.89 -14.25
CA GLY A 203 -2.09 -10.83 -13.23
C GLY A 203 -2.49 -9.46 -12.72
N VAL A 204 -1.80 -8.43 -13.18
CA VAL A 204 -2.16 -7.05 -12.89
C VAL A 204 -3.45 -6.70 -13.62
N VAL A 205 -4.37 -6.02 -12.94
CA VAL A 205 -5.51 -5.37 -13.57
C VAL A 205 -4.96 -4.25 -14.46
N PRO A 206 -5.04 -4.38 -15.80
CA PRO A 206 -4.66 -3.28 -16.67
C PRO A 206 -5.54 -2.08 -16.33
N ALA A 207 -5.06 -0.86 -16.53
CA ALA A 207 -5.91 0.32 -16.37
C ALA A 207 -7.05 0.23 -17.40
N VAL A 208 -8.21 -0.33 -17.02
CA VAL A 208 -9.36 -0.52 -17.89
C VAL A 208 -10.46 0.46 -17.48
N ARG A 209 -10.81 1.30 -18.46
CA ARG A 209 -12.01 2.14 -18.69
C ARG A 209 -12.82 2.60 -17.46
N ARG A 210 -12.99 3.92 -17.34
CA ARG A 210 -14.28 4.45 -16.91
C ARG A 210 -15.24 4.11 -18.05
N THR A 211 -16.21 3.23 -17.80
CA THR A 211 -17.48 3.25 -18.53
C THR A 211 -18.18 4.57 -18.26
#